data_AF-A0A1J4SXE9-F1
#
_entry.id   AF-A0A1J4SXE9-F1
#
_cell.length_a   1.000
_cell.length_b   1.000
_cell.length_c   1.000
_cell.angle_alpha   90.00
_cell.angle_beta   90.00
_cell.angle_gamma   90.00
#
_symmetry.space_group_name_H-M   'P 1'
#
loop_
_entity.id
_entity.type
_entity.pdbx_description
1 polymer ?
#
loop_
_entity_poly.entity_id
_entity_poly.type
_entity_poly.pdbx_seq_one_letter_code
_entity_poly.pdbx_strand_id
1 'polypeptide(L)'
;MVIERAKAGDAEAQKLILDRALPKLRSVTPAVPVPMPDGDFTEQARALLRAIAEGELSPTTAAEVAGIIAQAAKVEEIDNLRDELAALRAVLEARKAHGKRN
;
A
#
# COMPACT_ATOMS: atom_id res chain seq x y z
N MET A 1 0.83 -42.52 -21.72
CA MET A 1 1.97 -42.00 -22.51
C MET A 1 2.88 -41.07 -21.69
N VAL A 2 2.35 -40.05 -21.01
CA VAL A 2 3.16 -39.08 -20.24
C VAL A 2 3.89 -39.71 -19.04
N ILE A 3 3.23 -40.58 -18.27
CA ILE A 3 3.83 -41.24 -17.09
C ILE A 3 5.03 -42.11 -17.49
N GLU A 4 4.90 -42.91 -18.55
CA GLU A 4 5.97 -43.79 -19.02
C GLU A 4 7.16 -43.00 -19.58
N ARG A 5 6.91 -41.88 -20.28
CA ARG A 5 7.97 -40.96 -20.71
C ARG A 5 8.69 -40.32 -19.52
N ALA A 6 7.96 -39.89 -18.50
CA ALA A 6 8.54 -39.32 -17.30
C ALA A 6 9.41 -40.34 -16.54
N LYS A 7 8.95 -41.59 -16.43
CA LYS A 7 9.73 -42.70 -15.86
C LYS A 7 10.99 -43.02 -16.67
N ALA A 8 10.95 -42.83 -17.99
CA ALA A 8 12.09 -43.01 -18.89
C ALA A 8 13.08 -41.84 -18.89
N GLY A 9 12.89 -40.81 -18.06
CA GLY A 9 13.84 -39.70 -17.91
C GLY A 9 13.53 -38.45 -18.75
N ASP A 10 12.36 -38.38 -19.40
CA ASP A 10 11.92 -37.20 -20.13
C ASP A 10 11.62 -36.05 -19.15
N ALA A 11 12.54 -35.09 -19.06
CA ALA A 11 12.48 -33.96 -18.13
C ALA A 11 11.24 -33.08 -18.34
N GLU A 12 10.72 -32.99 -19.57
CA GLU A 12 9.51 -32.22 -19.87
C GLU A 12 8.27 -32.94 -19.32
N ALA A 13 8.19 -34.25 -19.51
CA ALA A 13 7.12 -35.08 -18.94
C ALA A 13 7.17 -35.12 -17.41
N GLN A 14 8.37 -35.16 -16.81
CA GLN A 14 8.56 -35.08 -15.36
C GLN A 14 8.08 -33.74 -14.82
N LYS A 15 8.49 -32.63 -15.44
CA LYS A 15 8.06 -31.28 -15.06
C LYS A 15 6.54 -31.13 -15.15
N LEU A 16 5.92 -31.62 -16.23
CA LEU A 16 4.47 -31.57 -16.41
C LEU A 16 3.72 -32.30 -15.29
N ILE A 17 4.22 -33.46 -14.84
CA ILE A 17 3.64 -34.20 -13.72
C ILE A 17 3.84 -33.45 -12.40
N LEU A 18 5.04 -32.91 -12.14
CA LEU A 18 5.34 -32.14 -10.93
C LEU A 18 4.47 -30.89 -10.82
N ASP A 19 4.32 -30.13 -11.91
CA ASP A 19 3.50 -28.91 -11.97
C ASP A 19 2.01 -29.19 -11.74
N ARG A 20 1.54 -30.43 -11.98
CA ARG A 20 0.15 -30.86 -11.79
C ARG A 20 -0.08 -31.53 -10.44
N ALA A 21 0.91 -32.24 -9.92
CA ALA A 21 0.85 -32.99 -8.67
C ALA A 21 1.16 -32.13 -7.44
N LEU A 22 2.02 -31.12 -7.59
CA LEU A 22 2.38 -30.21 -6.51
C LEU A 22 1.55 -28.91 -6.62
N PRO A 23 1.00 -28.40 -5.50
CA PRO A 23 0.44 -27.06 -5.48
C PRO A 23 1.55 -26.06 -5.82
N LYS A 24 1.24 -25.06 -6.65
CA LYS A 24 2.18 -23.97 -6.93
C LYS A 24 2.55 -23.30 -5.61
N LEU A 25 3.79 -23.50 -5.16
CA LEU A 25 4.35 -22.79 -4.01
C LEU A 25 4.38 -21.30 -4.38
N ARG A 26 3.46 -20.53 -3.84
CA ARG A 26 3.57 -19.07 -3.86
C ARG A 26 4.45 -18.68 -2.68
N SER A 27 5.36 -17.75 -2.89
CA SER A 27 6.02 -17.07 -1.78
C SER A 27 4.94 -16.39 -0.94
N VAL A 28 4.73 -16.87 0.27
CA VAL A 28 3.86 -16.21 1.25
C VAL A 28 4.79 -15.47 2.20
N THR A 29 4.77 -14.13 2.13
CA THR A 29 5.41 -13.31 3.15
C THR A 29 4.46 -13.30 4.35
N PRO A 30 4.89 -13.79 5.54
CA PRO A 30 4.06 -13.71 6.73
C PRO A 30 3.78 -12.25 7.07
N ALA A 31 2.57 -11.96 7.57
CA ALA A 31 2.26 -10.63 8.06
C ALA A 31 3.20 -10.31 9.25
N VAL A 32 4.01 -9.26 9.11
CA VAL A 32 4.90 -8.78 10.15
C VAL A 32 4.22 -7.58 10.82
N PRO A 33 4.10 -7.54 12.15
CA PRO A 33 3.60 -6.36 12.83
C PRO A 33 4.55 -5.19 12.58
N VAL A 34 4.01 -4.09 12.08
CA VAL A 34 4.77 -2.84 11.87
C VAL A 34 4.36 -1.90 12.99
N PRO A 35 5.26 -1.52 13.91
CA PRO A 35 4.94 -0.60 14.98
C PRO A 35 4.68 0.78 14.39
N MET A 36 3.41 1.21 14.41
CA MET A 36 3.00 2.53 13.95
C MET A 36 2.41 3.32 15.12
N PRO A 37 2.84 4.58 15.32
CA PRO A 37 2.22 5.44 16.30
C PRO A 37 0.81 5.83 15.86
N ASP A 38 -0.09 6.00 16.82
CA ASP A 38 -1.35 6.70 16.61
C ASP A 38 -1.03 8.19 16.44
N GLY A 39 -0.98 8.66 15.20
CA GLY A 39 -0.46 9.97 14.85
C GLY A 39 -0.65 10.30 13.38
N ASP A 40 -0.19 11.48 12.97
CA ASP A 40 -0.28 11.90 11.57
C ASP A 40 0.62 11.05 10.65
N PHE A 41 0.40 11.12 9.34
CA PHE A 41 1.20 10.35 8.38
C PHE A 41 2.69 10.74 8.36
N THR A 42 3.05 11.93 8.85
CA THR A 42 4.46 12.34 9.00
C THR A 42 5.11 11.61 10.17
N GLU A 43 4.42 11.48 11.29
CA GLU A 43 4.87 10.75 12.47
C GLU A 43 5.03 9.26 12.15
N GLN A 44 4.07 8.69 11.43
CA GLN A 44 4.15 7.31 10.93
C GLN A 44 5.34 7.11 9.98
N ALA A 45 5.58 8.04 9.05
CA ALA A 45 6.74 7.97 8.15
C ALA A 45 8.08 8.05 8.91
N ARG A 46 8.17 8.88 9.94
CA ARG A 46 9.37 8.96 10.81
C ARG A 46 9.56 7.69 11.63
N ALA A 47 8.48 7.09 12.14
CA ALA A 47 8.55 5.81 12.86
C ALA A 47 9.07 4.70 11.96
N LEU A 48 8.60 4.65 10.71
CA LEU A 48 9.07 3.71 9.71
C LEU A 48 10.57 3.87 9.43
N LEU A 49 11.05 5.10 9.28
CA LEU A 49 12.48 5.37 9.08
C LEU A 49 13.34 4.90 10.27
N ARG A 50 12.85 5.06 11.51
CA ARG A 50 13.53 4.55 12.71
C ARG A 50 13.61 3.02 12.71
N ALA A 51 12.49 2.34 12.44
CA ALA A 51 12.43 0.89 12.39
C ALA A 51 13.38 0.29 11.33
N ILE A 52 13.57 0.97 10.18
CA ILE A 52 14.58 0.59 9.18
C ILE A 52 15.99 0.78 9.75
N ALA A 53 16.27 1.92 10.38
CA ALA A 53 17.60 2.24 10.91
C ALA A 53 18.03 1.30 12.06
N GLU A 54 17.06 0.82 12.85
CA GLU A 54 17.27 -0.14 13.94
C GLU A 54 17.35 -1.59 13.44
N GLY A 55 17.04 -1.84 12.16
CA GLY A 55 17.06 -3.17 11.56
C GLY A 55 15.85 -4.04 11.90
N GLU A 56 14.80 -3.45 12.50
CA GLU A 56 13.55 -4.14 12.84
C GLU A 56 12.69 -4.42 11.59
N LEU A 57 12.83 -3.60 10.55
CA LEU A 57 12.08 -3.74 9.30
C LEU A 57 13.02 -3.77 8.08
N SER A 58 12.71 -4.67 7.13
CA SER A 58 13.45 -4.71 5.87
C SER A 58 13.17 -3.46 5.02
N PRO A 59 14.15 -2.95 4.24
CA PRO A 59 13.92 -1.81 3.34
C PRO A 59 12.81 -2.06 2.32
N THR A 60 12.65 -3.30 1.86
CA THR A 60 11.58 -3.68 0.91
C THR A 60 10.20 -3.54 1.55
N THR A 61 10.00 -4.14 2.72
CA THR A 61 8.73 -4.02 3.46
C THR A 61 8.44 -2.57 3.82
N ALA A 62 9.47 -1.81 4.21
CA ALA A 62 9.30 -0.40 4.51
C ALA A 62 8.88 0.42 3.29
N ALA A 63 9.42 0.14 2.10
CA ALA A 63 8.99 0.81 0.88
C ALA A 63 7.51 0.55 0.57
N GLU A 64 7.03 -0.68 0.78
CA GLU A 64 5.61 -1.04 0.61
C GLU A 64 4.73 -0.25 1.58
N VAL A 65 5.10 -0.22 2.87
CA VAL A 65 4.36 0.52 3.91
C VAL A 65 4.37 2.03 3.64
N ALA A 66 5.51 2.59 3.23
CA ALA A 66 5.62 4.00 2.86
C ALA A 66 4.68 4.35 1.69
N GLY A 67 4.52 3.45 0.72
CA GLY A 67 3.56 3.61 -0.38
C GLY A 67 2.12 3.71 0.12
N ILE A 68 1.74 2.87 1.08
CA ILE A 68 0.40 2.90 1.69
C ILE A 68 0.17 4.22 2.44
N ILE A 69 1.15 4.65 3.25
CA ILE A 69 1.09 5.93 3.98
C ILE A 69 0.93 7.09 3.01
N ALA A 70 1.70 7.12 1.92
CA ALA A 70 1.61 8.19 0.92
C ALA A 70 0.23 8.26 0.24
N GLN A 71 -0.38 7.10 -0.04
CA GLN A 71 -1.74 7.04 -0.58
C GLN A 71 -2.77 7.58 0.42
N ALA A 72 -2.66 7.20 1.69
CA ALA A 72 -3.56 7.66 2.73
C ALA A 72 -3.42 9.18 2.99
N ALA A 73 -2.18 9.68 3.07
CA ALA A 73 -1.90 11.11 3.18
C ALA A 73 -2.46 11.90 2.00
N LYS A 74 -2.44 11.34 0.79
CA LYS A 74 -3.02 12.00 -0.38
C LYS A 74 -4.53 12.13 -0.27
N VAL A 75 -5.22 11.13 0.29
CA VAL A 75 -6.67 11.18 0.53
C VAL A 75 -6.98 12.28 1.55
N GLU A 76 -6.27 12.31 2.66
CA GLU A 76 -6.44 13.35 3.70
C GLU A 76 -6.20 14.76 3.15
N GLU A 77 -5.13 14.95 2.36
CA GLU A 77 -4.85 16.24 1.70
C GLU A 77 -6.01 16.68 0.80
N ILE A 78 -6.58 15.75 0.04
CA ILE A 78 -7.72 16.04 -0.85
C ILE A 78 -8.95 16.45 -0.02
N ASP A 79 -9.22 15.77 1.09
CA ASP A 79 -10.36 16.11 1.95
C ASP A 79 -10.18 17.49 2.61
N ASN A 80 -8.98 17.78 3.13
CA ASN A 80 -8.65 19.11 3.67
C ASN A 80 -8.83 20.22 2.62
N LEU A 81 -8.35 20.00 1.39
CA LEU A 81 -8.54 20.96 0.30
C LEU A 81 -10.01 21.16 -0.08
N ARG A 82 -10.85 20.12 0.01
CA ARG A 82 -12.29 20.22 -0.25
C ARG A 82 -12.98 21.07 0.81
N ASP A 83 -12.60 20.89 2.07
CA ASP A 83 -13.14 21.65 3.20
C ASP A 83 -12.75 23.12 3.14
N GLU A 84 -11.47 23.42 2.87
CA GLU A 84 -11.00 24.78 2.68
C GLU A 84 -11.69 25.47 1.50
N LEU A 85 -11.89 24.76 0.38
CA LEU A 85 -12.60 25.28 -0.78
C LEU A 85 -14.08 25.58 -0.46
N ALA A 86 -14.73 24.73 0.33
CA ALA A 86 -16.11 24.94 0.75
C ALA A 86 -16.22 26.18 1.66
N ALA A 87 -15.32 26.33 2.62
CA ALA A 87 -15.25 27.49 3.50
C ALA A 87 -15.03 28.79 2.70
N LEU A 88 -14.09 28.78 1.74
CA LEU A 88 -13.82 29.94 0.89
C LEU A 88 -15.05 30.33 0.04
N ARG A 89 -15.75 29.36 -0.54
CA ARG A 89 -16.99 29.60 -1.30
C ARG A 89 -18.06 30.23 -0.42
N ALA A 90 -18.24 29.76 0.81
CA ALA A 90 -19.22 30.34 1.74
C ALA A 90 -18.92 31.81 2.05
N VAL A 91 -17.66 32.17 2.27
CA VAL A 91 -17.23 33.55 2.50
C VAL A 91 -17.50 34.44 1.28
N LEU A 92 -17.22 33.94 0.07
CA LEU A 92 -17.46 34.69 -1.17
C LEU A 92 -18.95 34.94 -1.42
N GLU A 93 -19.81 33.95 -1.18
CA GLU A 93 -21.26 34.11 -1.33
C GLU A 93 -21.84 35.09 -0.29
N ALA A 94 -21.36 35.04 0.96
CA ALA A 94 -21.74 36.02 1.98
C ALA A 94 -21.36 37.45 1.55
N ARG A 95 -20.15 37.65 1.01
CA ARG A 95 -19.70 38.96 0.52
C ARG A 95 -20.56 39.48 -0.65
N LYS A 96 -20.93 38.61 -1.60
CA LYS A 96 -21.83 38.97 -2.71
C LYS A 96 -23.23 39.36 -2.20
N ALA A 97 -23.76 38.65 -1.21
CA ALA A 97 -25.05 38.97 -0.62
C ALA A 97 -25.07 40.33 0.08
N HIS A 98 -23.96 40.74 0.72
CA HIS A 98 -23.81 42.08 1.30
C HIS A 98 -23.69 43.17 0.23
N GLY A 99 -22.98 42.93 -0.88
CA GLY A 99 -22.83 43.91 -1.97
C GLY A 99 -24.08 44.16 -2.81
N LYS A 100 -25.09 43.27 -2.76
CA LYS A 100 -26.37 43.39 -3.48
C LYS A 100 -27.46 44.13 -2.68
N ARG A 101 -27.20 44.46 -1.41
CA ARG A 101 -28.14 45.10 -0.47
C ARG A 101 -27.86 46.60 -0.24
N ASN A 102 -26.81 47.14 -0.85
CA ASN A 102 -26.51 48.57 -0.94
C ASN A 102 -26.73 49.05 -2.38
#